data_AF-A0A1M7PGG7-F1
#
_entry.id   AF-A0A1M7PGG7-F1
#
_cell.length_a   1.000
_cell.length_b   1.000
_cell.length_c   1.000
_cell.angle_alpha   90.00
_cell.angle_beta   90.00
_cell.angle_gamma   90.00
#
_symmetry.space_group_name_H-M   'P 1'
#
loop_
_entity.id
_entity.type
_entity.pdbx_description
1 polymer ?
#
loop_
_entity_poly.entity_id
_entity_poly.type
_entity_poly.pdbx_seq_one_letter_code
_entity_poly.pdbx_strand_id
1 'polypeptide(L)' 'MNLTLLLDMPADGFGDRILVGRSATGYTAQRLRELSRGGAALLAEAGADSVVYLGVNRPAPACRWCR' A
#
# COMPACT_ATOMS: atom_id res chain seq x y z
N MET A 1 18.89 -4.42 -2.15
CA MET A 1 18.03 -3.29 -2.60
C MET A 1 16.75 -3.34 -1.78
N ASN A 2 16.45 -2.31 -0.98
CA ASN A 2 15.23 -2.28 -0.17
C ASN A 2 14.16 -1.55 -1.00
N LEU A 3 13.19 -2.30 -1.56
CA LEU A 3 12.14 -1.74 -2.41
C LEU A 3 11.27 -0.70 -1.68
N THR A 4 11.17 -0.83 -0.36
CA THR A 4 10.40 0.08 0.49
C THR A 4 11.00 1.48 0.50
N LEU A 5 12.34 1.61 0.49
CA LEU A 5 13.01 2.91 0.38
C LEU A 5 12.64 3.67 -0.90
N LEU A 6 12.47 2.97 -2.03
CA LEU A 6 12.06 3.59 -3.29
C LEU A 6 10.60 4.08 -3.26
N LEU A 7 9.76 3.51 -2.40
CA LEU A 7 8.36 3.89 -2.23
C LEU A 7 8.18 5.00 -1.19
N ASP A 8 9.09 5.12 -0.23
CA ASP A 8 9.08 6.21 0.76
C ASP A 8 9.43 7.57 0.11
N MET A 9 10.36 7.60 -0.84
CA MET A 9 10.78 8.83 -1.52
C MET A 9 9.64 9.60 -2.22
N PRO A 10 8.76 8.98 -3.04
CA PRO A 10 7.59 9.66 -3.60
C PRO A 10 6.62 10.17 -2.53
N ALA A 11 6.48 9.45 -1.42
CA ALA A 11 5.55 9.84 -0.36
C ALA A 11 6.06 11.05 0.43
N ASP A 12 7.38 11.24 0.52
CA ASP A 12 7.99 12.40 1.18
C ASP A 12 8.11 13.62 0.26
N GLY A 13 8.34 13.44 -1.04
CA GLY A 13 8.51 14.55 -2.00
C GLY A 13 7.27 14.92 -2.82
N PHE A 14 6.35 13.97 -3.04
CA PHE A 14 5.20 14.10 -3.94
C PHE A 14 3.96 13.42 -3.35
N GLY A 15 3.68 13.69 -2.07
CA GLY A 15 2.65 13.01 -1.28
C GLY A 15 1.28 12.92 -1.96
N ASP A 16 0.84 14.00 -2.61
CA ASP A 16 -0.48 14.11 -3.28
C ASP A 16 -0.52 13.49 -4.69
N ARG A 17 0.63 13.07 -5.23
CA ARG A 17 0.68 12.50 -6.58
C ARG A 17 0.00 11.14 -6.59
N ILE A 18 -0.93 10.96 -7.52
CA ILE A 18 -1.56 9.66 -7.78
C ILE A 18 -0.52 8.71 -8.37
N LEU A 19 -0.25 7.59 -7.67
CA LEU A 19 0.70 6.56 -8.11
C LEU A 19 -0.02 5.31 -8.65
N VAL A 20 -1.21 4.99 -8.14
CA VAL A 20 -1.95 3.81 -8.56
C VAL A 20 -3.42 4.16 -8.82
N GLY A 21 -3.94 3.76 -9.98
CA GLY A 21 -5.32 4.02 -10.40
C GLY A 21 -5.47 5.26 -11.29
N ARG A 22 -6.72 5.69 -11.50
CA ARG A 22 -7.06 6.86 -12.34
C ARG A 22 -7.07 8.13 -11.50
N SER A 23 -6.86 9.30 -12.11
CA SER A 23 -6.73 10.58 -11.40
C SER A 23 -7.85 10.89 -10.39
N ALA A 24 -9.10 10.48 -10.66
CA ALA A 24 -10.25 10.75 -9.78
C ALA A 24 -10.47 9.70 -8.67
N THR A 25 -9.92 8.49 -8.80
CA THR A 25 -10.18 7.37 -7.87
C THR A 25 -8.91 6.63 -7.47
N GLY A 26 -7.75 7.23 -7.73
CA GLY A 26 -6.45 6.65 -7.53
C GLY A 26 -5.94 6.93 -6.12
N TYR A 27 -4.90 6.20 -5.74
CA TYR A 27 -4.24 6.38 -4.46
C TYR A 27 -3.01 7.26 -4.63
N THR A 28 -2.91 8.25 -3.76
CA THR A 28 -1.74 9.11 -3.65
C THR A 28 -0.57 8.35 -3.03
N ALA A 29 0.65 8.86 -3.22
CA ALA A 29 1.86 8.30 -2.61
C ALA A 29 1.72 8.20 -1.08
N GLN A 30 1.20 9.25 -0.44
CA GLN A 30 0.95 9.26 0.99
C GLN A 30 -0.09 8.22 1.41
N ARG A 31 -1.21 8.12 0.68
CA ARG A 31 -2.27 7.16 1.02
C ARG A 31 -1.82 5.70 0.88
N LEU A 32 -1.00 5.41 -0.13
CA LEU A 32 -0.40 4.07 -0.29
C LEU A 32 0.53 3.71 0.87
N ARG A 33 1.34 4.66 1.36
CA ARG A 33 2.21 4.44 2.52
C ARG A 33 1.41 4.14 3.79
N GLU A 34 0.34 4.89 4.03
CA GLU A 34 -0.56 4.65 5.16
C GLU A 34 -1.18 3.25 5.12
N LEU A 35 -1.77 2.87 3.98
CA LEU A 35 -2.39 1.55 3.81
C LEU A 35 -1.39 0.41 3.92
N SER A 36 -0.18 0.58 3.35
CA SER A 36 0.87 -0.43 3.40
C SER A 36 1.38 -0.64 4.82
N ARG A 37 1.57 0.44 5.59
CA ARG A 37 1.96 0.35 7.01
C ARG A 37 0.88 -0.33 7.85
N GLY A 38 -0.39 0.00 7.62
CA GLY A 38 -1.50 -0.68 8.29
C GLY A 38 -1.54 -2.18 7.97
N GLY A 39 -1.39 -2.56 6.70
CA GLY A 39 -1.31 -3.97 6.31
C GLY A 39 -0.10 -4.69 6.91
N ALA A 40 1.07 -4.04 6.91
CA ALA A 40 2.28 -4.60 7.50
C ALA A 40 2.14 -4.83 9.01
N ALA A 41 1.48 -3.92 9.75
CA ALA A 41 1.19 -4.11 11.17
C ALA A 41 0.32 -5.35 11.41
N LEU A 42 -0.74 -5.54 10.62
CA LEU A 42 -1.61 -6.72 10.72
C LEU A 42 -0.85 -8.03 10.46
N LEU A 43 0.05 -8.04 9.48
CA LEU A 43 0.87 -9.22 9.17
C LEU A 43 1.88 -9.52 10.28
N ALA A 44 2.49 -8.47 10.86
CA ALA A 44 3.41 -8.60 11.98
C ALA A 44 2.69 -9.11 13.24
N GLU A 45 1.50 -8.58 13.56
CA GLU A 45 0.67 -9.05 14.68
C GLU A 45 0.25 -10.51 14.52
N ALA A 46 0.01 -10.96 13.29
CA ALA A 46 -0.29 -12.35 12.99
C ALA A 46 0.92 -13.29 13.08
N GLY A 47 2.14 -12.77 13.25
CA GLY A 47 3.38 -13.56 13.25
C GLY A 47 3.63 -14.27 11.91
N ALA A 48 3.17 -13.68 10.80
CA ALA A 48 3.26 -14.31 9.49
C ALA A 48 4.64 -14.11 8.86
N ASP A 49 5.35 -15.19 8.57
CA ASP A 49 6.63 -15.16 7.82
C ASP A 49 6.43 -15.03 6.31
N SER A 50 5.25 -15.40 5.80
CA SER A 50 4.93 -15.35 4.38
C SER A 50 3.45 -15.03 4.13
N VAL A 51 3.18 -14.37 3.01
CA VAL A 51 1.84 -13.94 2.60
C VAL A 51 1.60 -14.30 1.15
N VAL A 52 0.43 -14.88 0.86
CA VAL A 52 -0.05 -15.14 -0.49
C VAL A 52 -1.16 -14.15 -0.83
N TYR A 53 -0.95 -13.34 -1.87
CA TYR A 53 -1.99 -12.47 -2.40
C TYR A 53 -2.84 -13.23 -3.42
N LEU A 54 -4.11 -13.50 -3.08
CA LEU A 54 -5.10 -14.09 -3.98
C LEU A 54 -6.15 -13.04 -4.35
N GLY A 55 -5.99 -12.41 -5.51
CA GLY A 55 -6.91 -11.39 -5.99
C GLY A 55 -6.72 -11.07 -7.46
N VAL A 56 -7.74 -10.47 -8.07
CA VAL A 56 -7.65 -9.93 -9.43
C VAL A 56 -6.86 -8.63 -9.44
N ASN A 57 -6.15 -8.32 -10.53
CA ASN A 57 -5.39 -7.08 -10.65
C ASN A 57 -6.33 -5.86 -10.59
N ARG A 58 -6.25 -5.09 -9.50
CA ARG A 58 -7.05 -3.88 -9.25
C ARG A 58 -6.15 -2.81 -8.61
N PRO A 59 -6.49 -1.51 -8.75
CA PRO A 59 -5.66 -0.40 -8.28
C PRO A 59 -5.30 -0.41 -6.79
N ALA A 60 -6.04 -1.15 -5.97
CA ALA A 60 -5.58 -1.55 -4.65
C ALA A 60 -6.28 -2.85 -4.26
N PRO A 61 -5.65 -3.67 -3.40
CA PRO A 61 -6.39 -4.64 -2.62
C PRO A 61 -7.39 -3.84 -1.76
N ALA A 62 -8.66 -3.89 -2.12
CA ALA A 62 -9.71 -3.41 -1.23
C ALA A 62 -9.63 -4.28 0.04
N CYS A 63 -9.01 -3.78 1.10
CA CYS A 63 -8.93 -4.49 2.36
C CYS A 63 -10.32 -4.47 2.99
N ARG A 64 -11.17 -5.44 2.60
CA ARG A 64 -12.53 -5.60 3.11
C ARG A 64 -12.57 -5.98 4.60
N TRP A 65 -11.41 -6.37 5.15
CA TRP A 65 -11.24 -6.94 6.48
C TRP A 65 -10.80 -5.92 7.55
N CYS A 66 -10.46 -4.69 7.18
CA CYS A 66 -10.17 -3.60 8.14
C CYS A 66 -11.46 -2.95 8.69
N ARG A 67 -12.42 -3.76 9.14
CA ARG A 67 -13.61 -3.24 9.83
C ARG A 67 -13.37 -3.21 11.34
#